data_AF-T1H7I1-F1
#
_entry.id   AF-T1H7I1-F1
#
_cell.length_a   1.000
_cell.length_b   1.000
_cell.length_c   1.000
_cell.angle_alpha   90.00
_cell.angle_beta   90.00
_cell.angle_gamma   90.00
#
_symmetry.space_group_name_H-M   'P 1'
#
loop_
_entity.id
_entity.type
_entity.pdbx_description
1 polymer ?
#
loop_
_entity_poly.entity_id
_entity_poly.type
_entity_poly.pdbx_seq_one_letter_code
_entity_poly.pdbx_strand_id
1 'polypeptide(L)'
;LLIQSVFSIDCFKCISLDGGNRPCDDPFHNNFSTGLLQTPCMGGRKGRDGLFPATSCIKIAGYYSDTGQRITIRGCALDSGTLTTDTEIVRMSHCGKFYYEDRYVSGCLQSCSDADACNST
;
A
#
# COMPACT_ATOMS: atom_id res chain seq x y z
N LEU A 1 -35.85 -1.65 0.74
CA LEU A 1 -34.49 -1.11 0.91
C LEU A 1 -33.52 -2.27 0.68
N LEU A 2 -32.76 -2.30 -0.42
CA LEU A 2 -31.68 -3.28 -0.58
C LEU A 2 -30.46 -2.74 0.17
N ILE A 3 -30.02 -3.43 1.21
CA ILE A 3 -28.74 -3.13 1.87
C ILE A 3 -27.65 -3.68 0.95
N GLN A 4 -26.98 -2.82 0.20
CA GLN A 4 -25.74 -3.21 -0.48
C GLN A 4 -24.65 -3.29 0.59
N SER A 5 -24.21 -4.51 0.93
CA SER A 5 -23.00 -4.71 1.72
C SER A 5 -21.80 -4.27 0.89
N VAL A 6 -21.11 -3.21 1.31
CA VAL A 6 -19.83 -2.84 0.70
C VAL A 6 -18.77 -3.79 1.25
N PHE A 7 -18.15 -4.58 0.38
CA PHE A 7 -17.03 -5.44 0.75
C PHE A 7 -15.73 -4.64 0.74
N SER A 8 -14.90 -4.87 1.75
CA SER A 8 -13.52 -4.38 1.84
C SER A 8 -12.61 -5.60 1.84
N ILE A 9 -11.48 -5.50 1.14
CA ILE A 9 -10.40 -6.48 1.32
C ILE A 9 -9.62 -6.18 2.60
N ASP A 10 -8.77 -7.12 2.99
CA ASP A 10 -7.77 -6.97 4.04
C ASP A 10 -6.36 -6.83 3.43
N CYS A 11 -5.52 -5.95 3.97
CA CYS A 11 -4.12 -5.81 3.51
C CYS A 11 -3.16 -5.74 4.68
N PHE A 12 -1.91 -6.12 4.45
CA PHE A 12 -0.85 -5.74 5.37
C PHE A 12 -0.65 -4.22 5.32
N LYS A 13 -0.58 -3.60 6.50
CA LYS A 13 -0.35 -2.17 6.66
C LYS A 13 0.75 -1.92 7.66
N CYS A 14 1.85 -1.35 7.19
CA CYS A 14 3.02 -1.08 8.00
C CYS A 14 4.02 -0.18 7.27
N ILE A 15 4.95 0.38 8.05
CA ILE A 15 6.12 1.10 7.57
C ILE A 15 7.33 0.51 8.27
N SER A 16 8.42 0.31 7.53
CA SER A 16 9.76 0.01 8.06
C SER A 16 10.76 0.98 7.45
N LEU A 17 11.56 1.59 8.31
CA LEU A 17 12.71 2.43 7.95
C LEU A 17 13.96 1.76 8.52
N ASP A 18 14.94 1.47 7.66
CA ASP A 18 16.20 0.81 8.02
C ASP A 18 16.04 -0.46 8.88
N GLY A 19 14.96 -1.23 8.67
CA GLY A 19 14.72 -2.44 9.44
C GLY A 19 14.05 -2.24 10.80
N GLY A 20 13.57 -1.03 11.11
CA GLY A 20 12.88 -0.71 12.36
C GLY A 20 11.59 -1.52 12.58
N ASN A 21 11.03 -2.11 11.53
CA ASN A 21 9.87 -3.00 11.59
C ASN A 21 10.11 -4.23 10.70
N ARG A 22 10.97 -5.15 11.18
CA ARG A 22 11.32 -6.38 10.45
C ARG A 22 10.14 -7.20 9.93
N PRO A 23 9.01 -7.33 10.66
CA PRO A 23 7.80 -7.96 10.13
C PRO A 23 7.24 -7.37 8.83
N CYS A 24 7.49 -6.07 8.58
CA CYS A 24 7.03 -5.37 7.39
C CYS A 24 7.96 -5.55 6.18
N ASP A 25 9.24 -5.78 6.44
CA ASP A 25 10.28 -5.93 5.43
C ASP A 25 10.21 -7.28 4.70
N ASP A 26 10.96 -7.38 3.61
CA ASP A 26 11.18 -8.65 2.92
C ASP A 26 12.41 -9.39 3.46
N PRO A 27 12.39 -10.73 3.47
CA PRO A 27 11.24 -11.60 3.20
C PRO A 27 10.16 -11.47 4.27
N PHE A 28 8.89 -11.58 3.86
CA PHE A 28 7.76 -11.39 4.76
C PHE A 28 7.63 -12.55 5.76
N HIS A 29 7.65 -12.23 7.05
CA HIS A 29 7.59 -13.22 8.13
C HIS A 29 6.13 -13.42 8.58
N ASN A 30 5.52 -14.53 8.19
CA ASN A 30 4.10 -14.83 8.41
C ASN A 30 3.69 -14.95 9.89
N ASN A 31 4.62 -15.21 10.80
CA ASN A 31 4.36 -15.30 12.25
C ASN A 31 3.98 -13.95 12.90
N PHE A 32 4.14 -12.83 12.20
CA PHE A 32 3.74 -11.50 12.66
C PHE A 32 2.53 -10.92 11.88
N SER A 33 1.94 -11.71 10.99
CA SER A 33 0.89 -11.28 10.05
C SER A 33 -0.37 -10.74 10.73
N THR A 34 -0.78 -11.29 11.88
CA THR A 34 -2.00 -10.86 12.59
C THR A 34 -1.92 -9.44 13.14
N GLY A 35 -0.72 -8.95 13.46
CA GLY A 35 -0.51 -7.58 13.94
C GLY A 35 -0.37 -6.54 12.82
N LEU A 36 -0.13 -6.99 11.58
CA LEU A 36 0.06 -6.12 10.42
C LEU A 36 -1.17 -6.09 9.50
N LEU A 37 -2.03 -7.11 9.58
CA LEU A 37 -3.23 -7.21 8.77
C LEU A 37 -4.27 -6.19 9.25
N GLN A 38 -4.68 -5.29 8.37
CA GLN A 38 -5.78 -4.37 8.65
C GLN A 38 -7.10 -4.97 8.12
N THR A 39 -8.04 -5.19 9.03
CA THR A 39 -9.39 -5.72 8.76
C THR A 39 -10.46 -4.85 9.45
N PRO A 40 -11.41 -4.22 8.72
CA PRO A 40 -11.42 -4.03 7.27
C PRO A 40 -10.34 -3.02 6.83
N CYS A 41 -9.77 -3.21 5.64
CA CYS A 41 -8.79 -2.27 5.11
C CYS A 41 -9.48 -1.01 4.56
N MET A 42 -9.09 0.15 5.07
CA MET A 42 -9.69 1.43 4.71
C MET A 42 -8.63 2.37 4.17
N GLY A 43 -8.89 2.95 2.99
CA GLY A 43 -7.98 3.85 2.28
C GLY A 43 -8.61 5.21 1.99
N GLY A 44 -7.76 6.21 1.71
CA GLY A 44 -8.22 7.53 1.25
C GLY A 44 -8.62 7.51 -0.22
N ARG A 45 -9.61 8.31 -0.60
CA ARG A 45 -10.06 8.48 -1.99
C ARG A 45 -9.73 9.87 -2.49
N LYS A 46 -9.12 9.98 -3.66
CA LYS A 46 -8.77 11.27 -4.25
C LYS A 46 -10.03 12.15 -4.38
N GLY A 47 -9.94 13.39 -3.90
CA GLY A 47 -11.02 14.37 -3.97
C GLY A 47 -12.19 14.11 -3.01
N ARG A 48 -12.03 13.26 -1.98
CA ARG A 48 -13.03 13.07 -0.92
C ARG A 48 -12.38 12.99 0.45
N ASP A 49 -13.07 13.58 1.42
CA ASP A 49 -12.67 13.49 2.83
C ASP A 49 -13.11 12.16 3.44
N GLY A 50 -12.27 11.64 4.33
CA GLY A 50 -12.53 10.40 5.06
C GLY A 50 -11.93 9.15 4.42
N LEU A 51 -12.29 8.01 4.99
CA LEU A 51 -11.80 6.69 4.61
C LEU A 51 -12.90 5.87 3.93
N PHE A 52 -12.50 5.08 2.95
CA PHE A 52 -13.39 4.26 2.13
C PHE A 52 -12.91 2.80 2.12
N PRO A 53 -13.81 1.83 1.95
CA PRO A 53 -13.46 0.42 1.79
C PRO A 53 -12.43 0.25 0.66
N ALA A 54 -11.31 -0.38 1.00
CA ALA A 54 -10.24 -0.61 0.05
C ALA A 54 -10.57 -1.79 -0.87
N THR A 55 -10.12 -1.70 -2.11
CA THR A 55 -10.24 -2.74 -3.13
C THR A 55 -8.87 -3.26 -3.60
N SER A 56 -7.79 -2.62 -3.14
CA SER A 56 -6.43 -2.93 -3.52
C SER A 56 -5.48 -2.77 -2.34
N CYS A 57 -4.41 -3.56 -2.36
CA CYS A 57 -3.27 -3.39 -1.48
C CYS A 57 -2.10 -2.81 -2.27
N ILE A 58 -1.27 -2.00 -1.61
CA ILE A 58 -0.03 -1.50 -2.17
C ILE A 58 1.17 -1.96 -1.33
N LYS A 59 2.31 -2.05 -2.02
CA LYS A 59 3.62 -2.19 -1.42
C LYS A 59 4.60 -1.25 -2.11
N ILE A 60 5.40 -0.54 -1.31
CA ILE A 60 6.55 0.24 -1.75
C ILE A 60 7.78 -0.36 -1.07
N ALA A 61 8.82 -0.66 -1.86
CA ALA A 61 10.11 -1.09 -1.33
C ALA A 61 11.23 -0.39 -2.10
N GLY A 62 12.17 0.23 -1.40
CA GLY A 62 13.24 1.00 -2.03
C GLY A 62 14.18 1.66 -1.05
N TYR A 63 14.86 2.70 -1.52
CA TYR A 63 15.75 3.52 -0.72
C TYR A 63 15.56 5.01 -1.05
N TYR A 64 15.70 5.85 -0.04
CA TYR A 64 15.73 7.30 -0.22
C TYR A 64 17.01 7.70 -0.96
N SER A 65 16.89 8.54 -1.98
CA SER A 65 17.99 8.87 -2.89
C SER A 65 19.03 9.81 -2.26
N ASP A 66 18.62 10.57 -1.26
CA ASP A 66 19.44 11.53 -0.51
C ASP A 66 20.20 10.88 0.66
N THR A 67 19.57 9.93 1.39
CA THR A 67 20.19 9.30 2.58
C THR A 67 20.60 7.85 2.39
N GLY A 68 20.12 7.17 1.34
CA GLY A 68 20.34 5.73 1.13
C GLY A 68 19.56 4.82 2.08
N GLN A 69 18.73 5.39 2.97
CA GLN A 69 17.95 4.63 3.94
C GLN A 69 16.92 3.76 3.26
N ARG A 70 16.79 2.51 3.73
CA ARG A 70 15.84 1.55 3.17
C ARG A 70 14.45 1.83 3.72
N ILE A 71 13.46 1.76 2.84
CA ILE A 71 12.06 1.93 3.19
C ILE A 71 11.22 0.79 2.63
N THR A 72 10.32 0.29 3.47
CA THR A 72 9.24 -0.62 3.08
C THR A 72 7.92 -0.05 3.59
N ILE A 73 6.92 0.12 2.73
CA ILE A 73 5.57 0.55 3.08
C ILE A 73 4.59 -0.47 2.53
N ARG A 74 3.61 -0.85 3.33
CA ARG A 74 2.45 -1.65 2.91
C ARG A 74 1.19 -0.93 3.35
N GLY A 75 0.14 -0.94 2.54
CA GLY A 75 -1.08 -0.22 2.90
C GLY A 75 -2.31 -0.56 2.08
N CYS A 76 -3.45 -0.08 2.58
CA CYS A 76 -4.74 -0.09 1.90
C CYS A 76 -4.77 0.98 0.82
N ALA A 77 -5.34 0.67 -0.34
CA ALA A 77 -5.58 1.63 -1.39
C ALA A 77 -6.89 1.32 -2.12
N LEU A 78 -7.41 2.30 -2.85
CA LEU A 78 -8.54 2.11 -3.73
C LEU A 78 -8.37 2.90 -5.02
N ASP A 79 -9.01 2.39 -6.05
CA ASP A 79 -9.16 3.08 -7.32
C ASP A 79 -10.19 4.22 -7.17
N SER A 80 -9.81 5.45 -7.55
CA SER A 80 -10.69 6.60 -7.42
C SER A 80 -11.65 6.75 -8.60
N GLY A 81 -11.47 5.96 -9.68
CA GLY A 81 -12.26 5.96 -10.90
C GLY A 81 -11.89 7.09 -11.86
N THR A 82 -10.71 7.68 -11.71
CA THR A 82 -10.24 8.77 -12.58
C THR A 82 -9.74 8.22 -13.93
N LEU A 83 -9.82 9.05 -14.97
CA LEU A 83 -9.42 8.68 -16.33
C LEU A 83 -7.89 8.62 -16.50
N THR A 84 -7.15 9.22 -15.56
CA THR A 84 -5.69 9.32 -15.61
C THR A 84 -5.06 8.28 -14.70
N THR A 85 -4.55 7.19 -15.29
CA THR A 85 -3.76 6.14 -14.61
C THR A 85 -2.65 6.74 -13.74
N ASP A 86 -2.05 7.83 -14.21
CA ASP A 86 -0.91 8.50 -13.57
C ASP A 86 -1.26 9.22 -12.27
N THR A 87 -2.56 9.29 -11.94
CA THR A 87 -3.01 9.89 -10.69
C THR A 87 -3.53 8.88 -9.68
N GLU A 88 -3.43 7.59 -9.98
CA GLU A 88 -3.93 6.51 -9.13
C GLU A 88 -2.84 5.49 -8.84
N ILE A 89 -2.38 5.50 -7.59
CA ILE A 89 -1.32 4.62 -7.09
C ILE A 89 -1.60 3.13 -7.35
N VAL A 90 -2.87 2.72 -7.31
CA VAL A 90 -3.30 1.32 -7.53
C VAL A 90 -3.15 0.86 -8.98
N ARG A 91 -3.08 1.78 -9.94
CA ARG A 91 -2.90 1.45 -11.37
C ARG A 91 -1.43 1.52 -11.81
N MET A 92 -0.50 1.73 -10.89
CA MET A 92 0.88 2.09 -11.19
C MET A 92 1.89 1.09 -10.63
N SER A 93 1.93 -0.14 -11.14
CA SER A 93 2.99 -1.08 -10.80
C SER A 93 4.24 -0.82 -11.64
N HIS A 94 5.29 -0.25 -11.04
CA HIS A 94 6.54 0.05 -11.73
C HIS A 94 7.74 0.10 -10.77
N CYS A 95 8.94 -0.05 -11.32
CA CYS A 95 10.19 0.18 -10.61
C CYS A 95 10.93 1.36 -11.24
N GLY A 96 11.52 2.21 -10.41
CA GLY A 96 12.19 3.42 -10.85
C GLY A 96 12.33 4.43 -9.73
N LYS A 97 12.39 5.71 -10.12
CA LYS A 97 12.44 6.84 -9.19
C LYS A 97 11.08 7.48 -9.10
N PHE A 98 10.56 7.65 -7.90
CA PHE A 98 9.30 8.34 -7.63
C PHE A 98 9.44 9.24 -6.41
N TYR A 99 8.49 10.16 -6.23
CA TYR A 99 8.50 11.14 -5.15
C TYR A 99 7.52 10.70 -4.05
N TYR A 100 8.00 10.63 -2.81
CA TYR A 100 7.24 10.22 -1.63
C TYR A 100 7.67 11.09 -0.43
N GLU A 101 6.71 11.68 0.28
CA GLU A 101 6.94 12.56 1.46
C GLU A 101 8.10 13.54 1.27
N ASP A 102 8.01 14.35 0.21
CA ASP A 102 8.99 15.38 -0.15
C ASP A 102 10.39 14.88 -0.54
N ARG A 103 10.56 13.57 -0.74
CA ARG A 103 11.85 12.93 -1.03
C ARG A 103 11.75 11.98 -2.23
N TYR A 104 12.87 11.82 -2.93
CA TYR A 104 12.96 10.85 -4.02
C TYR A 104 13.28 9.46 -3.48
N VAL A 105 12.43 8.49 -3.78
CA VAL A 105 12.66 7.07 -3.52
C VAL A 105 13.03 6.38 -4.82
N SER A 106 14.08 5.58 -4.79
CA SER A 106 14.45 4.66 -5.86
C SER A 106 14.04 3.25 -5.44
N GLY A 107 13.11 2.63 -6.14
CA GLY A 107 12.53 1.36 -5.72
C GLY A 107 11.38 0.88 -6.61
N CYS A 108 10.56 -0.01 -6.09
CA CYS A 108 9.37 -0.52 -6.75
C CYS A 108 8.11 -0.13 -5.98
N LEU A 109 7.09 0.25 -6.74
CA LEU A 109 5.71 0.35 -6.29
C LEU A 109 4.93 -0.77 -6.93
N GLN A 110 4.23 -1.57 -6.11
CA GLN A 110 3.45 -2.72 -6.54
C GLN A 110 2.04 -2.59 -5.97
N SER A 111 1.06 -2.94 -6.79
CA SER A 111 -0.35 -3.02 -6.40
C SER A 111 -0.91 -4.40 -6.72
N CYS A 112 -1.88 -4.83 -5.92
CA CYS A 112 -2.67 -6.03 -6.15
C CYS A 112 -4.11 -5.78 -5.68
N SER A 113 -5.08 -6.45 -6.29
CA SER A 113 -6.50 -6.18 -6.09
C SER A 113 -7.29 -7.46 -5.86
N ASP A 114 -8.48 -7.31 -5.28
CA ASP A 114 -9.52 -8.36 -5.17
C ASP A 114 -9.07 -9.64 -4.44
N ALA A 115 -8.03 -9.56 -3.60
CA ALA A 115 -7.55 -10.66 -2.78
C ALA A 115 -6.99 -10.14 -1.44
N ASP A 116 -7.41 -10.78 -0.35
CA ASP A 116 -6.93 -10.45 0.99
C ASP A 116 -5.42 -10.76 1.12
N ALA A 117 -4.70 -9.89 1.84
CA ALA A 117 -3.29 -10.03 2.16
C ALA A 117 -2.37 -10.22 0.93
N CYS A 118 -2.79 -9.75 -0.24
CA CYS A 118 -2.05 -9.95 -1.49
C CYS A 118 -0.71 -9.19 -1.55
N ASN A 119 -0.53 -8.14 -0.74
CA ASN A 119 0.71 -7.38 -0.64
C ASN A 119 1.69 -8.02 0.35
N SER A 120 1.77 -9.35 0.38
CA SER A 120 2.68 -10.14 1.22
C SER A 120 4.10 -10.18 0.67
N THR A 121 4.28 -10.05 -0.64
CA THR A 121 5.56 -10.19 -1.36
C THR A 121 5.97 -8.91 -2.05
#